data_AF-A0A4P8SSY9-F1
#
_entry.id   AF-A0A4P8SSY9-F1
#
_cell.length_a   1.000
_cell.length_b   1.000
_cell.length_c   1.000
_cell.angle_alpha   90.00
_cell.angle_beta   90.00
_cell.angle_gamma   90.00
#
_symmetry.space_group_name_H-M   'P 1'
#
loop_
_entity.id
_entity.type
_entity.pdbx_description
1 polymer ?
#
loop_
_entity_poly.entity_id
_entity_poly.type
_entity_poly.pdbx_seq_one_letter_code
_entity_poly.pdbx_strand_id
1 'polypeptide(L)'
;MRTRVRAAPAALDVRLALVERYRELGAPDQAGRWGLAVPGLATPEEQDRAARLFAASGVDESELTTFLVLPEGSALPTEVVALVPEIDRYREVFQQKAYTRWRGAERPEDRLGDAIEGALIIAVCSWLVTLAIVWGGSILGAQMTGFARWAAMLSLTFCGLFSGMLAFRRGSGHRPWAAVGWGAACLALFVGVLRLLALATEHDGVIRFAWEH
;
A
#
# COMPACT_ATOMS: atom_id res chain seq x y z
N MET A 1 -22.50 33.45 3.19
CA MET A 1 -22.69 33.59 1.73
C MET A 1 -23.05 32.27 1.05
N ARG A 2 -22.24 31.19 1.15
CA ARG A 2 -22.60 29.85 0.62
C ARG A 2 -24.02 29.38 0.97
N THR A 3 -24.39 29.48 2.26
CA THR A 3 -25.73 29.12 2.74
C THR A 3 -26.84 29.95 2.10
N ARG A 4 -26.58 31.23 1.81
CA ARG A 4 -27.55 32.11 1.14
C ARG A 4 -27.74 31.73 -0.32
N VAL A 5 -26.67 31.39 -1.05
CA VAL A 5 -26.78 30.87 -2.42
C VAL A 5 -27.53 29.53 -2.44
N ARG A 6 -27.33 28.65 -1.46
CA ARG A 6 -28.11 27.40 -1.37
C ARG A 6 -29.58 27.64 -1.08
N ALA A 7 -29.90 28.63 -0.24
CA ALA A 7 -31.29 28.99 0.07
C ALA A 7 -32.00 29.72 -1.09
N ALA A 8 -31.24 30.46 -1.90
CA ALA A 8 -31.75 31.17 -3.08
C ALA A 8 -30.78 31.02 -4.27
N PRO A 9 -30.79 29.86 -4.98
CA PRO A 9 -29.84 29.56 -6.06
C PRO A 9 -29.84 30.56 -7.22
N ALA A 10 -30.98 31.20 -7.45
CA ALA A 10 -31.21 32.21 -8.49
C ALA A 10 -30.82 33.65 -8.08
N ALA A 11 -30.42 33.89 -6.82
CA ALA A 11 -30.02 35.21 -6.34
C ALA A 11 -28.63 35.60 -6.90
N LEU A 12 -28.65 36.29 -8.05
CA LEU A 12 -27.46 36.66 -8.81
C LEU A 12 -26.51 37.56 -8.01
N ASP A 13 -27.04 38.52 -7.26
CA ASP A 13 -26.30 39.45 -6.40
C ASP A 13 -25.47 38.72 -5.34
N VAL A 14 -26.07 37.72 -4.69
CA VAL A 14 -25.39 36.89 -3.66
C VAL A 14 -24.29 36.05 -4.30
N ARG A 15 -24.52 35.54 -5.52
CA ARG A 15 -23.54 34.74 -6.26
C ARG A 15 -22.35 35.59 -6.72
N LEU A 16 -22.61 36.80 -7.25
CA LEU A 16 -21.56 37.75 -7.63
C LEU A 16 -20.69 38.12 -6.42
N ALA A 17 -21.31 38.47 -5.29
CA ALA A 17 -20.59 38.77 -4.06
C ALA A 17 -19.75 37.58 -3.55
N LEU A 18 -20.25 36.35 -3.74
CA LEU A 18 -19.51 35.14 -3.36
C LEU A 18 -18.31 34.88 -4.28
N VAL A 19 -18.46 35.09 -5.59
CA VAL A 19 -17.35 34.97 -6.56
C VAL A 19 -16.25 35.97 -6.22
N GLU A 20 -16.62 37.24 -6.04
CA GLU A 20 -15.65 38.29 -5.70
C GLU A 20 -14.93 37.98 -4.39
N ARG A 21 -15.66 37.48 -3.39
CA ARG A 21 -15.05 37.06 -2.13
C ARG A 21 -13.99 35.96 -2.31
N TYR A 22 -14.14 35.03 -3.26
CA TYR A 22 -13.09 34.03 -3.51
C TYR A 22 -11.91 34.57 -4.29
N ARG A 23 -12.13 35.55 -5.17
CA ARG A 23 -11.05 36.27 -5.85
C ARG A 23 -10.18 36.98 -4.83
N GLU A 24 -10.79 37.71 -3.89
CA GLU A 24 -10.09 38.35 -2.78
C GLU A 24 -9.26 37.37 -1.94
N LEU A 25 -9.75 36.14 -1.77
CA LEU A 25 -9.08 35.08 -1.00
C LEU A 25 -8.01 34.32 -1.80
N GLY A 26 -7.81 34.64 -3.08
CA GLY A 26 -6.88 33.92 -3.95
C GLY A 26 -7.28 32.46 -4.22
N ALA A 27 -8.59 32.18 -4.27
CA ALA A 27 -9.15 30.84 -4.50
C ALA A 27 -9.85 30.75 -5.87
N PRO A 28 -9.10 30.73 -6.99
CA PRO A 28 -9.66 30.79 -8.35
C PRO A 28 -10.50 29.56 -8.72
N ASP A 29 -10.25 28.40 -8.10
CA ASP A 29 -11.06 27.19 -8.25
C ASP A 29 -12.49 27.38 -7.73
N GLN A 30 -12.61 28.00 -6.56
CA GLN A 30 -13.91 28.32 -5.96
C GLN A 30 -14.57 29.48 -6.69
N ALA A 31 -13.82 30.54 -7.02
CA ALA A 31 -14.34 31.66 -7.82
C ALA A 31 -14.94 31.15 -9.15
N GLY A 32 -14.21 30.27 -9.86
CA GLY A 32 -14.69 29.62 -11.07
C GLY A 32 -15.91 28.74 -10.85
N ARG A 33 -15.92 27.87 -9.83
CA ARG A 33 -17.09 27.03 -9.50
C ARG A 33 -18.36 27.86 -9.35
N TRP A 34 -18.32 28.94 -8.58
CA TRP A 34 -19.52 29.76 -8.35
C TRP A 34 -19.82 30.67 -9.55
N GLY A 35 -18.78 31.09 -10.27
CA GLY A 35 -18.88 31.98 -11.42
C GLY A 35 -19.41 31.31 -12.68
N LEU A 36 -19.15 30.00 -12.87
CA LEU A 36 -19.62 29.21 -14.00
C LEU A 36 -21.15 29.12 -14.13
N ALA A 37 -21.87 29.39 -13.05
CA ALA A 37 -23.33 29.49 -13.07
C ALA A 37 -23.85 30.83 -13.63
N VAL A 38 -22.96 31.78 -13.92
CA VAL A 38 -23.29 33.10 -14.48
C VAL A 38 -22.55 33.27 -15.81
N PRO A 39 -23.27 33.40 -16.93
CA PRO A 39 -22.65 33.51 -18.24
C PRO A 39 -21.60 34.64 -18.33
N GLY A 40 -20.44 34.32 -18.87
CA GLY A 40 -19.32 35.26 -19.06
C GLY A 40 -18.63 35.78 -17.78
N LEU A 41 -19.00 35.32 -16.58
CA LEU A 41 -18.42 35.84 -15.33
C LEU A 41 -17.06 35.24 -14.98
N ALA A 42 -16.89 33.93 -15.20
CA ALA A 42 -15.67 33.20 -14.87
C ALA A 42 -14.58 33.47 -15.92
N THR A 43 -13.39 33.85 -15.46
CA THR A 43 -12.23 34.05 -16.35
C THR A 43 -11.70 32.71 -16.89
N PRO A 44 -10.93 32.68 -17.98
CA PRO A 44 -10.34 31.45 -18.50
C PRO A 44 -9.50 30.68 -17.47
N GLU A 45 -8.78 31.39 -16.60
CA GLU A 45 -8.03 30.76 -15.50
C GLU A 45 -8.97 30.13 -14.47
N GLU A 46 -10.02 30.84 -14.06
CA GLU A 46 -11.01 30.33 -13.11
C GLU A 46 -11.75 29.10 -13.65
N GLN A 47 -12.03 29.09 -14.96
CA GLN A 47 -12.61 27.93 -15.66
C GLN A 47 -11.67 26.71 -15.61
N ASP A 48 -10.38 26.88 -15.93
CA ASP A 48 -9.37 25.80 -15.83
C ASP A 48 -9.27 25.25 -14.40
N ARG A 49 -9.23 26.13 -13.40
CA ARG A 49 -9.13 25.75 -11.98
C ARG A 49 -10.40 25.05 -11.50
N ALA A 50 -11.57 25.51 -11.93
CA ALA A 50 -12.83 24.85 -11.64
C ALA A 50 -12.91 23.47 -12.31
N ALA A 51 -12.46 23.31 -13.56
CA ALA A 51 -12.42 22.02 -14.23
C ALA A 51 -11.57 20.99 -13.46
N ARG A 52 -10.40 21.41 -12.96
CA ARG A 52 -9.57 20.57 -12.08
C ARG A 52 -10.26 20.22 -10.77
N LEU A 53 -10.99 21.17 -10.17
CA LEU A 53 -11.75 20.93 -8.96
C LEU A 53 -12.86 19.89 -9.20
N PHE A 54 -13.60 20.00 -10.30
CA PHE A 54 -14.63 19.02 -10.67
C PHE A 54 -14.01 17.64 -10.87
N ALA A 55 -12.93 17.55 -11.65
CA ALA A 55 -12.22 16.29 -11.90
C ALA A 55 -11.71 15.64 -10.61
N ALA A 56 -11.18 16.43 -9.67
CA ALA A 56 -10.69 15.94 -8.38
C ALA A 56 -11.83 15.52 -7.43
N SER A 57 -13.01 16.13 -7.56
CA SER A 57 -14.17 15.85 -6.69
C SER A 57 -14.90 14.54 -7.04
N GLY A 58 -14.67 13.99 -8.23
CA GLY A 58 -15.33 12.76 -8.69
C GLY A 58 -16.81 12.90 -9.01
N VAL A 59 -17.32 14.13 -9.09
CA VAL A 59 -18.72 14.47 -9.40
C VAL A 59 -18.99 14.17 -10.86
N ASP A 60 -20.03 13.39 -11.16
CA ASP A 60 -20.41 13.04 -12.53
C ASP A 60 -21.14 14.19 -13.25
N GLU A 61 -21.24 14.13 -14.58
CA GLU A 61 -21.92 15.18 -15.38
C GLU A 61 -23.36 15.42 -14.90
N SER A 62 -24.07 14.34 -14.56
CA SER A 62 -25.44 14.40 -14.02
C SER A 62 -25.55 15.14 -12.66
N GLU A 63 -24.45 15.24 -11.93
CA GLU A 63 -24.39 15.86 -10.60
C GLU A 63 -23.89 17.31 -10.66
N LEU A 64 -23.45 17.80 -11.83
CA LEU A 64 -22.88 19.14 -11.98
C LEU A 64 -23.86 20.25 -11.61
N THR A 65 -25.16 20.07 -11.90
CA THR A 65 -26.20 21.03 -11.53
C THR A 65 -26.28 21.21 -10.00
N THR A 66 -26.25 20.10 -9.27
CA THR A 66 -26.21 20.06 -7.80
C THR A 66 -24.90 20.64 -7.28
N PHE A 67 -23.77 20.28 -7.89
CA PHE A 67 -22.46 20.75 -7.47
C PHE A 67 -22.29 22.27 -7.64
N LEU A 68 -22.84 22.84 -8.71
CA LEU A 68 -22.86 24.27 -8.99
C LEU A 68 -23.95 25.03 -8.22
N VAL A 69 -24.83 24.29 -7.54
CA VAL A 69 -25.99 24.82 -6.83
C VAL A 69 -26.85 25.65 -7.79
N LEU A 70 -27.24 25.05 -8.91
CA LEU A 70 -28.17 25.67 -9.84
C LEU A 70 -29.62 25.47 -9.37
N PRO A 71 -30.58 26.31 -9.80
CA PRO A 71 -32.00 26.09 -9.53
C PRO A 71 -32.46 24.71 -10.02
N GLU A 72 -33.41 24.10 -9.31
CA GLU A 72 -33.96 22.80 -9.73
C GLU A 72 -34.58 22.89 -11.13
N GLY A 73 -34.28 21.90 -11.98
CA GLY A 73 -34.77 21.84 -13.35
C GLY A 73 -34.05 22.78 -14.34
N SER A 74 -33.04 23.54 -13.91
CA SER A 74 -32.25 24.36 -14.84
C SER A 74 -31.31 23.50 -15.68
N ALA A 75 -31.18 23.83 -16.96
CA ALA A 75 -30.14 23.27 -17.81
C ALA A 75 -28.74 23.71 -17.36
N LEU A 76 -27.71 22.92 -17.71
CA LEU A 76 -26.33 23.31 -17.49
C LEU A 76 -25.98 24.53 -18.36
N PRO A 77 -25.29 25.55 -17.79
CA PRO A 77 -24.77 26.66 -18.58
C PRO A 77 -23.83 26.18 -19.70
N THR A 78 -23.87 26.85 -20.85
CA THR A 78 -23.06 26.50 -22.03
C THR A 78 -21.57 26.43 -21.70
N GLU A 79 -21.08 27.32 -20.84
CA GLU A 79 -19.70 27.35 -20.37
C GLU A 79 -19.32 26.10 -19.57
N VAL A 80 -20.26 25.52 -18.82
CA VAL A 80 -20.03 24.28 -18.08
C VAL A 80 -20.02 23.08 -19.02
N VAL A 81 -20.95 23.05 -19.98
CA VAL A 81 -20.99 22.00 -21.03
C VAL A 81 -19.69 22.01 -21.83
N ALA A 82 -19.18 23.19 -22.19
CA ALA A 82 -17.92 23.34 -22.91
C ALA A 82 -16.69 22.85 -22.12
N LEU A 83 -16.76 22.80 -20.79
CA LEU A 83 -15.66 22.33 -19.93
C LEU A 83 -15.67 20.81 -19.69
N VAL A 84 -16.72 20.09 -20.08
CA VAL A 84 -16.81 18.62 -19.87
C VAL A 84 -15.59 17.88 -20.43
N PRO A 85 -15.11 18.14 -21.67
CA PRO A 85 -13.93 17.47 -22.21
C PRO A 85 -12.66 17.71 -21.37
N GLU A 86 -12.48 18.92 -20.84
CA GLU A 86 -11.36 19.30 -20.00
C GLU A 86 -11.41 18.62 -18.64
N ILE A 87 -12.60 18.49 -18.05
CA ILE A 87 -12.83 17.74 -16.81
C ILE A 87 -12.40 16.29 -17.00
N ASP A 88 -12.82 15.65 -18.10
CA ASP A 88 -12.48 14.26 -18.40
C ASP A 88 -10.97 14.07 -18.61
N ARG A 89 -10.34 14.97 -19.37
CA ARG A 89 -8.88 14.98 -19.51
C ARG A 89 -8.17 15.09 -18.15
N TYR A 90 -8.66 15.93 -17.23
CA TYR A 90 -8.08 16.02 -15.90
C TYR A 90 -8.30 14.77 -15.06
N ARG A 91 -9.47 14.12 -15.17
CA ARG A 91 -9.74 12.84 -14.50
C ARG A 91 -8.75 11.78 -14.94
N GLU A 92 -8.51 11.65 -16.24
CA GLU A 92 -7.52 10.71 -16.79
C GLU A 92 -6.12 11.00 -16.23
N VAL A 93 -5.68 12.26 -16.23
CA VAL A 93 -4.38 12.66 -15.68
C VAL A 93 -4.29 12.34 -14.18
N PHE A 94 -5.35 12.60 -13.42
CA PHE A 94 -5.38 12.30 -11.99
C PHE A 94 -5.40 10.79 -11.72
N GLN A 95 -6.13 10.01 -12.51
CA GLN A 95 -6.12 8.55 -12.43
C GLN A 95 -4.75 7.98 -12.78
N GLN A 96 -4.10 8.46 -13.84
CA GLN A 96 -2.73 8.06 -14.19
C GLN A 96 -1.73 8.42 -13.09
N LYS A 97 -1.84 9.61 -12.48
CA LYS A 97 -1.01 10.00 -11.34
C LYS A 97 -1.29 9.16 -10.10
N ALA A 98 -2.54 8.84 -9.83
CA ALA A 98 -2.92 7.97 -8.71
C ALA A 98 -2.40 6.55 -8.94
N TYR A 99 -2.52 6.02 -10.16
CA TYR A 99 -2.00 4.71 -10.55
C TYR A 99 -0.48 4.64 -10.49
N THR A 100 0.22 5.64 -11.04
CA THR A 100 1.70 5.69 -10.96
C THR A 100 2.18 5.91 -9.53
N ARG A 101 1.48 6.70 -8.72
CA ARG A 101 1.75 6.80 -7.28
C ARG A 101 1.53 5.45 -6.59
N TRP A 102 0.43 4.76 -6.88
CA TRP A 102 0.15 3.45 -6.28
C TRP A 102 1.18 2.40 -6.68
N ARG A 103 1.54 2.33 -7.97
CA ARG A 103 2.53 1.39 -8.51
C ARG A 103 3.97 1.75 -8.11
N GLY A 104 4.28 3.03 -7.97
CA GLY A 104 5.59 3.54 -7.56
C GLY A 104 5.77 3.66 -6.05
N ALA A 105 4.68 3.56 -5.27
CA ALA A 105 4.70 3.54 -3.81
C ALA A 105 4.84 2.13 -3.25
N GLU A 106 5.74 1.32 -3.82
CA GLU A 106 6.43 0.34 -2.97
C GLU A 106 7.15 1.16 -1.90
N ARG A 107 6.64 1.15 -0.66
CA ARG A 107 7.36 1.83 0.41
C ARG A 107 8.72 1.15 0.54
N PRO A 108 9.81 1.87 0.86
CA PRO A 108 11.10 1.25 1.15
C PRO A 108 10.98 0.15 2.21
N GLU A 109 10.03 0.34 3.14
CA GLU A 109 9.63 -0.65 4.13
C GLU A 109 9.13 -1.94 3.47
N ASP A 110 8.34 -1.92 2.41
CA ASP A 110 7.80 -3.13 1.77
C ASP A 110 8.89 -3.98 1.12
N ARG A 111 9.90 -3.35 0.48
CA ARG A 111 11.04 -4.07 -0.14
C ARG A 111 11.86 -4.91 0.83
N LEU A 112 12.08 -4.41 2.05
CA LEU A 112 12.78 -5.18 3.08
C LEU A 112 11.92 -6.38 3.54
N GLY A 113 10.59 -6.21 3.57
CA GLY A 113 9.67 -7.30 3.90
C GLY A 113 9.74 -8.41 2.87
N ASP A 114 9.65 -8.04 1.59
CA ASP A 114 9.73 -8.98 0.46
C ASP A 114 11.10 -9.69 0.40
N ALA A 115 12.19 -8.96 0.69
CA ALA A 115 13.53 -9.55 0.75
C ALA A 115 13.67 -10.56 1.90
N ILE A 116 13.13 -10.27 3.07
CA ILE A 116 13.15 -11.19 4.22
C ILE A 116 12.27 -12.43 3.94
N GLU A 117 11.11 -12.24 3.33
CA GLU A 117 10.22 -13.34 2.95
C GLU A 117 10.85 -14.23 1.88
N GLY A 118 11.47 -13.63 0.85
CA GLY A 118 12.25 -14.34 -0.15
C GLY A 118 13.43 -15.12 0.45
N ALA A 119 14.15 -14.52 1.41
CA ALA A 119 15.26 -15.18 2.09
C ALA A 119 14.79 -16.39 2.93
N LEU A 120 13.61 -16.30 3.57
CA LEU A 120 13.01 -17.43 4.27
C LEU A 120 12.65 -18.57 3.31
N ILE A 121 12.04 -18.26 2.16
CA ILE A 121 11.72 -19.26 1.13
C ILE A 121 12.99 -19.96 0.66
N ILE A 122 14.06 -19.21 0.39
CA ILE A 122 15.36 -19.76 -0.02
C ILE A 122 15.93 -20.66 1.09
N ALA A 123 15.86 -20.24 2.36
CA ALA A 123 16.34 -21.04 3.49
C ALA A 123 15.57 -22.36 3.63
N VAL A 124 14.23 -22.33 3.49
CA VAL A 124 13.38 -23.54 3.52
C VAL A 124 13.68 -24.45 2.32
N CYS A 125 13.79 -23.90 1.11
CA CYS A 125 14.17 -24.68 -0.08
C CYS A 125 15.55 -25.33 0.07
N SER A 126 16.52 -24.60 0.60
CA SER A 126 17.87 -25.12 0.88
C SER A 126 17.84 -26.27 1.90
N TRP A 127 17.00 -26.16 2.94
CA TRP A 127 16.79 -27.24 3.90
C TRP A 127 16.19 -28.49 3.25
N LEU A 128 15.17 -28.33 2.40
CA LEU A 128 14.54 -29.45 1.67
C LEU A 128 15.52 -30.14 0.72
N VAL A 129 16.35 -29.37 0.01
CA VAL A 129 17.41 -29.91 -0.86
C VAL A 129 18.43 -30.70 -0.05
N THR A 130 18.84 -30.16 1.10
CA THR A 130 19.74 -30.86 2.02
C THR A 130 19.14 -32.19 2.46
N LEU A 131 17.86 -32.21 2.83
CA LEU A 131 17.15 -33.41 3.24
C LEU A 131 17.11 -34.45 2.12
N ALA A 132 16.85 -34.03 0.88
CA ALA A 132 16.87 -34.92 -0.29
C ALA A 132 18.27 -35.51 -0.56
N ILE A 133 19.33 -34.71 -0.44
CA ILE A 133 20.72 -35.17 -0.60
C ILE A 133 21.08 -36.22 0.44
N VAL A 134 20.77 -35.94 1.72
CA VAL A 134 21.03 -36.87 2.82
C VAL A 134 20.28 -38.18 2.62
N TRP A 135 19.00 -38.10 2.25
CA TRP A 135 18.17 -39.27 1.99
C TRP A 135 18.68 -40.10 0.81
N GLY A 136 19.03 -39.44 -0.31
CA GLY A 136 19.60 -40.12 -1.48
C GLY A 136 20.96 -40.77 -1.19
N GLY A 137 21.83 -40.08 -0.46
CA GLY A 137 23.11 -40.64 -0.03
C GLY A 137 22.96 -41.86 0.89
N SER A 138 21.93 -41.85 1.77
CA SER A 138 21.61 -43.00 2.61
C SER A 138 21.16 -44.22 1.80
N ILE A 139 20.37 -44.03 0.74
CA ILE A 139 19.95 -45.13 -0.15
C ILE A 139 21.16 -45.73 -0.88
N LEU A 140 22.15 -44.92 -1.20
CA LEU A 140 23.39 -45.33 -1.86
C LEU A 140 24.44 -45.91 -0.88
N GLY A 141 24.11 -46.07 0.40
CA GLY A 141 25.00 -46.64 1.41
C GLY A 141 26.14 -45.71 1.85
N ALA A 142 26.07 -44.42 1.52
CA ALA A 142 27.10 -43.45 1.90
C ALA A 142 26.86 -42.92 3.33
N GLN A 143 27.95 -42.75 4.11
CA GLN A 143 27.88 -42.13 5.42
C GLN A 143 27.69 -40.61 5.30
N MET A 144 26.45 -40.16 5.43
CA MET A 144 26.05 -38.74 5.28
C MET A 144 25.84 -38.01 6.62
N THR A 145 26.13 -38.66 7.75
CA THR A 145 25.79 -38.16 9.10
C THR A 145 26.47 -36.84 9.43
N GLY A 146 27.76 -36.68 9.11
CA GLY A 146 28.49 -35.41 9.32
C GLY A 146 27.92 -34.25 8.52
N PHE A 147 27.65 -34.47 7.23
CA PHE A 147 27.07 -33.45 6.34
C PHE A 147 25.64 -33.07 6.77
N ALA A 148 24.80 -34.06 7.08
CA ALA A 148 23.43 -33.84 7.52
C ALA A 148 23.34 -32.96 8.78
N ARG A 149 24.26 -33.17 9.74
CA ARG A 149 24.30 -32.42 11.00
C ARG A 149 24.58 -30.93 10.77
N TRP A 150 25.65 -30.61 10.05
CA TRP A 150 26.05 -29.22 9.82
C TRP A 150 25.07 -28.48 8.90
N ALA A 151 24.57 -29.15 7.87
CA ALA A 151 23.62 -28.55 6.95
C ALA A 151 22.25 -28.31 7.64
N ALA A 152 21.77 -29.25 8.47
CA ALA A 152 20.55 -29.02 9.26
C ALA A 152 20.72 -27.86 10.27
N MET A 153 21.86 -27.77 10.93
CA MET A 153 22.14 -26.71 11.91
C MET A 153 22.19 -25.32 11.26
N LEU A 154 22.83 -25.19 10.09
CA LEU A 154 22.83 -23.95 9.31
C LEU A 154 21.42 -23.56 8.87
N SER A 155 20.66 -24.48 8.28
CA SER A 155 19.29 -24.22 7.84
C SER A 155 18.36 -23.78 8.98
N LEU A 156 18.42 -24.46 10.14
CA LEU A 156 17.61 -24.11 11.30
C LEU A 156 17.97 -22.72 11.85
N THR A 157 19.25 -22.36 11.83
CA THR A 157 19.73 -21.04 12.27
C THR A 157 19.19 -19.93 11.35
N PHE A 158 19.27 -20.11 10.03
CA PHE A 158 18.72 -19.14 9.08
C PHE A 158 17.20 -19.03 9.18
N CYS A 159 16.49 -20.16 9.24
CA CYS A 159 15.03 -20.17 9.42
C CYS A 159 14.61 -19.46 10.71
N GLY A 160 15.33 -19.67 11.81
CA GLY A 160 15.09 -18.99 13.09
C GLY A 160 15.30 -17.48 12.98
N LEU A 161 16.43 -17.05 12.42
CA LEU A 161 16.78 -15.64 12.25
C LEU A 161 15.75 -14.89 11.40
N PHE A 162 15.37 -15.42 10.24
CA PHE A 162 14.39 -14.77 9.37
C PHE A 162 12.98 -14.78 9.95
N SER A 163 12.58 -15.85 10.65
CA SER A 163 11.31 -15.91 11.38
C SER A 163 11.24 -14.86 12.49
N GLY A 164 12.33 -14.66 13.24
CA GLY A 164 12.43 -13.63 14.28
C GLY A 164 12.34 -12.21 13.72
N MET A 165 13.00 -11.94 12.60
CA MET A 165 12.93 -10.65 11.91
C MET A 165 11.50 -10.33 11.42
N LEU A 166 10.78 -11.34 10.90
CA LEU A 166 9.37 -11.20 10.51
C LEU A 166 8.45 -10.97 11.71
N ALA A 167 8.69 -11.65 12.84
CA ALA A 167 7.92 -11.48 14.07
C ALA A 167 8.08 -10.07 14.64
N PHE A 168 9.31 -9.56 14.74
CA PHE A 168 9.60 -8.22 15.23
C PHE A 168 8.90 -7.13 14.39
N ARG A 169 8.99 -7.25 13.07
CA ARG A 169 8.38 -6.29 12.13
C ARG A 169 6.85 -6.36 12.11
N ARG A 170 6.27 -7.56 12.20
CA ARG A 170 4.80 -7.69 12.27
C ARG A 170 4.25 -7.28 13.63
N GLY A 171 5.07 -7.36 14.69
CA GLY A 171 4.74 -6.86 16.03
C GLY A 171 4.67 -5.33 16.11
N SER A 172 5.42 -4.62 15.27
CA SER A 172 5.31 -3.16 15.13
C SER A 172 4.13 -2.69 14.25
N GLY A 173 3.34 -3.62 13.70
CA GLY A 173 2.20 -3.33 12.81
C GLY A 173 0.83 -3.72 13.38
N HIS A 174 -0.24 -3.48 12.63
CA HIS A 174 -1.65 -3.70 13.04
C HIS A 174 -2.09 -5.19 13.08
N ARG A 175 -1.17 -6.17 13.04
CA ARG A 175 -1.49 -7.61 12.99
C ARG A 175 -0.72 -8.41 14.05
N PRO A 176 -1.04 -8.25 15.35
CA PRO A 176 -0.29 -8.86 16.45
C PRO A 176 -0.30 -10.40 16.41
N TRP A 177 -1.38 -11.01 15.94
CA TRP A 177 -1.51 -12.48 15.87
C TRP A 177 -0.51 -13.14 14.93
N ALA A 178 -0.18 -12.49 13.81
CA ALA A 178 0.84 -13.02 12.90
C ALA A 178 2.23 -12.95 13.55
N ALA A 179 2.52 -11.90 14.34
CA ALA A 179 3.77 -11.76 15.07
C ALA A 179 3.95 -12.88 16.12
N VAL A 180 2.87 -13.26 16.81
CA VAL A 180 2.87 -14.37 17.77
C VAL A 180 3.20 -15.69 17.09
N GLY A 181 2.59 -15.98 15.93
CA GLY A 181 2.87 -17.21 15.18
C GLY A 181 4.33 -17.33 14.74
N TRP A 182 4.89 -16.26 14.16
CA TRP A 182 6.30 -16.23 13.75
C TRP A 182 7.27 -16.25 14.95
N GLY A 183 6.91 -15.58 16.05
CA GLY A 183 7.67 -15.63 17.30
C GLY A 183 7.73 -17.03 17.89
N ALA A 184 6.61 -17.75 17.90
CA ALA A 184 6.57 -19.15 18.34
C ALA A 184 7.42 -20.07 17.45
N ALA A 185 7.36 -19.89 16.12
CA ALA A 185 8.20 -20.63 15.18
C ALA A 185 9.71 -20.36 15.42
N CYS A 186 10.09 -19.09 15.58
CA CYS A 186 11.47 -18.70 15.91
C CYS A 186 11.94 -19.33 17.23
N LEU A 187 11.10 -19.30 18.27
CA LEU A 187 11.42 -19.86 19.57
C LEU A 187 11.60 -21.37 19.51
N ALA A 188 10.73 -22.09 18.80
CA ALA A 188 10.83 -23.53 18.61
C ALA A 188 12.13 -23.92 17.89
N LEU A 189 12.49 -23.20 16.82
CA LEU A 189 13.73 -23.41 16.08
C LEU A 189 14.96 -23.14 16.96
N PHE A 190 14.95 -22.05 17.73
CA PHE A 190 16.04 -21.70 18.64
C PHE A 190 16.26 -22.74 19.73
N VAL A 191 15.18 -23.22 20.37
CA VAL A 191 15.24 -24.31 21.36
C VAL A 191 15.79 -25.59 20.72
N GLY A 192 15.39 -25.91 19.49
CA GLY A 192 15.94 -27.04 18.75
C GLY A 192 17.45 -26.94 18.51
N VAL A 193 17.93 -25.78 18.06
CA VAL A 193 19.37 -25.52 17.86
C VAL A 193 20.16 -25.61 19.16
N LEU A 194 19.65 -25.01 20.25
CA LEU A 194 20.29 -25.09 21.56
C LEU A 194 20.42 -26.53 22.08
N ARG A 195 19.39 -27.36 21.86
CA ARG A 195 19.45 -28.79 22.21
C ARG A 195 20.49 -29.53 21.40
N LEU A 196 20.60 -29.27 20.10
CA LEU A 196 21.61 -29.88 19.24
C LEU A 196 23.03 -29.47 19.65
N LEU A 197 23.22 -28.20 20.01
CA LEU A 197 24.49 -27.68 20.53
C LEU A 197 24.88 -28.33 21.86
N ALA A 198 23.93 -28.46 22.79
CA ALA A 198 24.17 -29.12 24.08
C ALA A 198 24.61 -30.59 23.88
N LEU A 199 23.93 -31.32 23.00
CA LEU A 199 24.31 -32.69 22.62
C LEU A 199 25.68 -32.74 21.94
N ALA A 200 26.07 -31.73 21.17
CA ALA A 200 27.41 -31.64 20.59
C ALA A 200 28.49 -31.48 21.68
N THR A 201 28.23 -30.61 22.67
CA THR A 201 29.19 -30.34 23.75
C THR A 201 29.39 -31.53 24.68
N GLU A 202 28.37 -32.34 24.90
CA GLU A 202 28.45 -33.57 25.73
C GLU A 202 29.25 -34.69 25.06
N HIS A 203 29.55 -34.58 23.76
CA HIS A 203 30.16 -35.63 22.95
C HIS A 203 31.39 -35.15 22.15
N ASP A 204 32.22 -34.28 22.74
CA ASP A 204 33.46 -33.76 22.15
C ASP A 204 33.29 -33.13 20.75
N GLY A 205 32.15 -32.46 20.53
CA GLY A 205 31.81 -31.83 19.24
C GLY A 205 31.17 -32.79 18.23
N VAL A 206 30.92 -34.05 18.60
CA VAL A 206 30.27 -35.04 17.75
C VAL A 206 28.82 -35.23 18.20
N ILE A 207 27.85 -34.63 17.49
CA ILE A 207 26.42 -34.86 17.77
C ILE A 207 26.08 -36.33 17.51
N ARG A 208 26.00 -37.19 18.54
CA ARG A 208 25.56 -38.59 18.38
C ARG A 208 24.07 -38.69 18.63
N PHE A 209 23.39 -39.41 17.75
CA PHE A 209 21.96 -39.67 17.93
C PHE A 209 21.74 -41.03 18.60
N ALA A 210 20.65 -41.16 19.37
CA ALA A 210 20.38 -42.35 20.19
C ALA A 210 20.29 -43.68 19.41
N TRP A 211 20.17 -43.63 18.08
CA TRP A 211 20.12 -44.82 17.21
C TRP A 211 21.47 -45.21 16.60
N GLU A 212 22.56 -44.49 16.91
CA GLU A 212 23.93 -44.77 16.42
C GLU A 212 24.74 -45.67 17.37
N HIS A 213 24.06 -46.41 18.25
CA HIS A 213 24.64 -47.38 19.20
C HIS A 213 24.65 -48.81 18.67
#